data_AF-A0AAV4N5G5-F1
#
_entry.id   AF-A0AAV4N5G5-F1
#
_cell.length_a   1.000
_cell.length_b   1.000
_cell.length_c   1.000
_cell.angle_alpha   90.00
_cell.angle_beta   90.00
_cell.angle_gamma   90.00
#
_symmetry.space_group_name_H-M   'P 1'
#
loop_
_entity.id
_entity.type
_entity.pdbx_description
1 polymer ?
#
loop_
_entity_poly.entity_id
_entity_poly.type
_entity_poly.pdbx_seq_one_letter_code
_entity_poly.pdbx_strand_id
1 'polypeptide(L)' 'MLRGWFDAFRVDGGPTLYSNANRTHVVEDIRNILIYVTFSTLFIAFLLIFPGIRKERFSTLITVTTSLIVGATILCK' A
#
# COMPACT_ATOMS: atom_id res chain seq x y z
N MET A 1 10.23 14.90 -42.15
CA MET A 1 8.98 14.51 -41.43
C MET A 1 8.78 15.54 -40.33
N LEU A 2 7.64 16.23 -40.28
CA LEU A 2 7.38 17.32 -39.32
C LEU A 2 7.25 16.75 -37.90
N ARG A 3 8.11 17.18 -36.97
CA ARG A 3 8.01 16.86 -35.53
C ARG A 3 6.78 17.55 -34.95
N GLY A 4 5.71 16.79 -34.74
CA GLY A 4 4.51 17.28 -34.06
C GLY A 4 4.74 17.47 -32.56
N TRP A 5 3.88 18.24 -31.89
CA TRP A 5 3.92 18.48 -30.43
C TRP A 5 3.99 17.20 -29.57
N PHE A 6 3.53 16.06 -30.11
CA PHE A 6 3.58 14.74 -29.46
C PHE A 6 4.96 14.05 -29.51
N ASP A 7 5.94 14.60 -30.22
CA ASP A 7 7.30 14.04 -30.35
C ASP A 7 8.24 14.50 -29.21
N ALA A 8 7.89 15.56 -28.47
CA ALA A 8 8.78 16.16 -27.46
C ALA A 8 9.06 15.25 -26.23
N PHE A 9 8.27 14.19 -26.03
CA PHE A 9 8.38 13.29 -24.87
C PHE A 9 8.36 11.80 -25.24
N ARG A 10 8.50 11.46 -26.53
CA ARG A 10 8.42 10.09 -27.03
C ARG A 10 9.59 9.80 -27.94
N VAL A 11 10.07 8.55 -27.91
CA VAL A 11 11.00 8.05 -28.91
C VAL A 11 10.18 7.83 -30.19
N ASP A 12 10.50 8.57 -31.26
CA ASP A 12 9.94 8.45 -32.60
C ASP A 12 8.43 8.71 -32.75
N GLY A 13 7.81 9.51 -31.87
CA GLY A 13 6.38 9.87 -31.94
C GLY A 13 5.38 8.70 -31.79
N GLY A 14 5.87 7.47 -31.59
CA GLY A 14 5.08 6.26 -31.42
C GLY A 14 4.61 6.03 -29.98
N PRO A 15 3.67 5.09 -29.73
CA PRO A 15 3.30 4.70 -28.38
C PRO A 15 4.52 4.16 -27.61
N THR A 16 4.65 4.52 -26.33
CA THR A 16 5.73 4.01 -25.46
C THR A 16 5.64 2.48 -25.34
N LEU A 17 6.58 1.78 -25.99
CA LEU A 17 6.75 0.33 -25.90
C LEU A 17 7.82 0.00 -24.87
N TYR A 18 7.46 -0.75 -23.83
CA TYR A 18 8.42 -1.27 -22.87
C TYR A 18 9.19 -2.43 -23.51
N SER A 19 10.31 -2.13 -24.19
CA SER A 19 11.16 -3.11 -24.88
C SER A 19 11.83 -4.11 -23.93
N ASN A 20 12.02 -3.72 -22.67
CA ASN A 20 12.62 -4.56 -21.64
C ASN A 20 11.52 -5.12 -20.75
N ALA A 21 11.51 -6.45 -20.60
CA ALA A 21 10.62 -7.14 -19.67
C ALA A 21 11.12 -7.01 -18.21
N ASN A 22 11.39 -5.78 -17.73
CA ASN A 22 11.76 -5.53 -16.34
C ASN A 22 10.53 -5.62 -15.42
N ARG A 23 9.81 -6.75 -15.50
CA ARG A 23 8.72 -7.08 -14.60
C ARG A 23 9.36 -7.52 -13.29
N THR A 24 9.22 -6.70 -12.26
CA THR A 24 9.59 -7.09 -10.90
C THR A 24 8.71 -8.27 -10.48
N HIS A 25 9.33 -9.38 -10.07
CA HIS A 25 8.60 -10.53 -9.56
C HIS A 25 7.85 -10.13 -8.28
N VAL A 26 6.66 -10.71 -8.08
CA VAL A 26 5.89 -10.54 -6.86
C VAL A 26 6.65 -11.22 -5.71
N VAL A 27 7.06 -10.46 -4.69
CA VAL A 27 7.92 -10.96 -3.60
C VAL A 27 7.17 -11.87 -2.62
N GLU A 28 5.84 -11.71 -2.51
CA GLU A 28 5.00 -12.36 -1.49
C GLU A 28 3.63 -12.77 -2.02
N ASP A 29 2.94 -13.69 -1.34
CA ASP A 29 1.60 -14.12 -1.74
C ASP A 29 0.62 -12.92 -1.74
N ILE A 30 -0.12 -12.75 -2.83
CA ILE A 30 -1.14 -11.71 -3.01
C ILE A 30 -2.14 -11.74 -1.84
N ARG A 31 -2.49 -12.93 -1.35
CA ARG A 31 -3.38 -13.08 -0.20
C ARG A 31 -2.81 -12.39 1.03
N ASN A 32 -1.54 -12.64 1.34
CA ASN A 32 -0.88 -12.07 2.51
C ASN A 32 -0.70 -10.55 2.36
N ILE A 33 -0.36 -10.08 1.16
CA ILE A 33 -0.27 -8.65 0.84
C ILE A 33 -1.62 -7.96 1.13
N LEU A 34 -2.74 -8.53 0.68
CA LEU A 34 -4.07 -7.95 0.94
C LEU A 34 -4.39 -7.89 2.43
N ILE A 35 -4.04 -8.93 3.19
CA ILE A 35 -4.23 -8.95 4.65
C ILE A 35 -3.40 -7.82 5.29
N TYR A 36 -2.10 -7.72 4.97
CA TYR A 36 -1.24 -6.67 5.52
C TYR A 36 -1.74 -5.27 5.18
N VAL A 37 -2.17 -5.03 3.94
CA VAL A 37 -2.72 -3.73 3.52
C VAL A 37 -4.00 -3.40 4.31
N THR A 38 -4.90 -4.36 4.46
CA THR A 38 -6.17 -4.17 5.18
C THR A 38 -5.93 -3.84 6.65
N PHE A 39 -5.10 -4.61 7.36
CA PHE A 39 -4.80 -4.34 8.77
C PHE A 39 -4.00 -3.04 8.95
N SER A 40 -3.08 -2.72 8.02
CA SER A 40 -2.31 -1.46 8.07
C SER A 40 -3.21 -0.25 7.88
N THR A 41 -4.15 -0.30 6.94
CA THR A 41 -5.11 0.80 6.72
C THR A 41 -5.98 1.06 7.94
N LEU A 42 -6.50 0.00 8.58
CA LEU A 42 -7.24 0.12 9.84
C LEU A 42 -6.39 0.71 10.96
N PHE A 43 -5.13 0.29 11.07
CA PHE A 43 -4.22 0.81 12.08
C PHE A 43 -3.89 2.29 11.85
N ILE A 44 -3.64 2.71 10.61
CA ILE A 44 -3.42 4.11 10.24
C ILE A 44 -4.66 4.95 10.55
N ALA A 45 -5.86 4.45 10.22
CA ALA A 45 -7.11 5.12 10.56
C ALA A 45 -7.27 5.32 12.07
N PHE A 46 -6.91 4.31 12.88
CA PHE A 46 -6.86 4.44 14.33
C PHE A 46 -5.87 5.52 14.77
N LEU A 47 -4.66 5.57 14.21
CA LEU A 47 -3.66 6.58 14.54
C LEU A 47 -4.11 8.01 14.21
N LEU A 48 -4.90 8.19 13.14
CA LEU A 48 -5.48 9.50 12.81
C LEU A 48 -6.51 9.96 13.85
N ILE A 49 -7.29 9.03 14.41
CA ILE A 49 -8.31 9.32 15.43
C ILE A 49 -7.68 9.40 16.83
N PHE A 50 -6.56 8.71 17.05
CA PHE A 50 -5.84 8.61 18.32
C PHE A 50 -5.61 9.93 19.07
N PRO A 51 -5.17 11.05 18.44
CA PRO A 51 -5.00 12.32 19.15
C PRO A 51 -6.31 12.87 19.77
N GLY A 52 -7.48 12.46 19.27
CA GLY A 52 -8.79 12.82 19.81
C GLY A 52 -9.13 12.15 21.15
N ILE A 53 -8.41 11.09 21.54
CA ILE A 53 -8.66 10.34 22.78
C ILE A 53 -8.10 11.12 23.97
N ARG A 54 -8.98 11.55 24.90
CA ARG A 54 -8.59 12.41 26.04
C ARG A 54 -8.23 11.66 27.32
N LYS A 55 -8.72 10.43 27.51
CA LYS A 55 -8.46 9.56 28.67
C LYS A 55 -8.10 8.15 28.19
N GLU A 56 -7.32 7.39 28.97
CA GLU A 56 -6.94 6.00 28.65
C GLU A 56 -6.17 5.79 27.33
N ARG A 57 -5.37 6.78 26.89
CA ARG A 57 -4.62 6.73 25.63
C ARG A 57 -3.74 5.49 25.48
N PHE A 58 -3.00 5.14 26.54
CA PHE A 58 -2.06 4.03 26.49
C PHE A 58 -2.77 2.68 26.48
N SER A 59 -3.81 2.54 27.31
CA SER A 59 -4.64 1.34 27.36
C SER A 59 -5.33 1.07 26.02
N THR A 60 -6.00 2.09 25.46
CA THR A 60 -6.66 1.98 24.15
C THR A 60 -5.69 1.66 23.01
N LEU A 61 -4.49 2.24 23.00
CA LEU A 61 -3.46 1.93 22.02
C LEU A 61 -3.03 0.45 22.11
N ILE A 62 -2.75 -0.05 23.31
CA ILE A 62 -2.34 -1.44 23.51
C ILE A 62 -3.46 -2.40 23.11
N THR A 63 -4.70 -2.14 23.51
CA THR A 63 -5.83 -3.01 23.17
C THR A 63 -6.06 -3.07 21.66
N VAL A 64 -6.05 -1.93 20.96
CA VAL A 64 -6.31 -1.90 19.52
C VAL A 64 -5.15 -2.52 18.73
N THR A 65 -3.90 -2.22 19.11
CA THR A 65 -2.71 -2.81 18.47
C THR A 65 -2.68 -4.32 18.63
N THR A 66 -2.86 -4.84 19.85
CA THR A 66 -2.85 -6.28 20.12
C THR A 66 -4.01 -6.99 19.40
N SER A 67 -5.21 -6.42 19.40
CA SER A 67 -6.36 -6.96 18.67
C SER A 67 -6.11 -7.06 17.16
N LEU A 68 -5.59 -5.99 16.54
CA LEU A 68 -5.25 -5.98 15.12
C LEU A 68 -4.13 -6.97 14.77
N ILE A 69 -3.08 -7.06 15.59
CA ILE A 69 -1.97 -7.99 15.37
C ILE A 69 -2.48 -9.44 15.47
N VAL A 70 -3.25 -9.77 16.51
CA VAL A 70 -3.81 -11.12 16.67
C VAL A 70 -4.68 -11.48 15.46
N GLY A 71 -5.57 -10.57 15.04
CA GLY A 71 -6.40 -10.77 13.84
C GLY A 71 -5.56 -11.03 12.58
N ALA A 72 -4.51 -10.24 12.35
CA ALA A 72 -3.61 -10.43 11.21
C ALA A 72 -2.89 -11.78 11.27
N THR A 73 -2.36 -12.17 12.44
CA THR A 73 -1.64 -13.44 12.60
C THR A 73 -2.51 -14.67 12.38
N ILE A 74 -3.79 -14.63 12.77
CA ILE A 74 -4.73 -15.74 12.54
C ILE A 74 -5.04 -15.88 11.05
N LEU A 75 -5.22 -14.76 10.33
CA LEU A 75 -5.55 -14.77 8.90
C LEU A 75 -4.35 -15.06 7.99
N CYS A 76 -3.15 -14.70 8.43
CA CYS A 76 -1.90 -14.98 7.71
C CYS A 76 -1.41 -16.43 7.84
N LYS A 77 -2.00 -17.21 8.74
CA LYS A 77 -1.74 -18.64 8.89
C LYS A 77 -2.43 -19.44 7.78
#